data_AF-A0A354XVJ8-F1
#
_entry.id   AF-A0A354XVJ8-F1
#
_cell.length_a   1.000
_cell.length_b   1.000
_cell.length_c   1.000
_cell.angle_alpha   90.00
_cell.angle_beta   90.00
_cell.angle_gamma   90.00
#
_symmetry.space_group_name_H-M   'P 1'
#
loop_
_entity.id
_entity.type
_entity.pdbx_description
1 polymer ?
#
loop_
_entity_poly.entity_id
_entity_poly.type
_entity_poly.pdbx_seq_one_letter_code
_entity_poly.pdbx_strand_id
1 'polypeptide(L)'
;MERRDYLLLEIEKIGLVLTAIKQKLFGGKENLAITVNKQMEETKDILLNGLNFEFDKFLTLDMDESIQYLDSFNGFNVENTDELAGFFLGLGIKDNSSPSKEYLEKALQLYTISNLKSKTYSMEREMHIMKIKNALESI
;
A
#
# COMPACT_ATOMS: atom_id res chain seq x y z
N MET A 1 -29.30 11.99 -2.31
CA MET A 1 -28.37 11.40 -3.29
C MET A 1 -27.12 12.28 -3.30
N GLU A 2 -26.39 12.35 -2.19
CA GLU A 2 -25.28 13.34 -2.07
C GLU A 2 -24.09 12.77 -1.30
N ARG A 3 -24.31 12.18 -0.13
CA ARG A 3 -23.20 11.67 0.70
C ARG A 3 -22.64 10.32 0.26
N ARG A 4 -23.49 9.43 -0.25
CA ARG A 4 -23.07 8.10 -0.72
C ARG A 4 -22.28 8.20 -2.03
N ASP A 5 -22.72 9.08 -2.93
CA ASP A 5 -22.07 9.30 -4.22
C ASP A 5 -20.70 9.96 -4.03
N TYR A 6 -20.59 10.93 -3.10
CA TYR A 6 -19.31 11.51 -2.72
C TYR A 6 -18.33 10.47 -2.15
N LEU A 7 -18.78 9.61 -1.24
CA LEU A 7 -17.93 8.58 -0.64
C LEU A 7 -17.45 7.57 -1.69
N LEU A 8 -18.32 7.17 -2.61
CA LEU A 8 -17.98 6.25 -3.69
C LEU A 8 -16.86 6.85 -4.57
N LEU A 9 -16.98 8.13 -4.92
CA LEU A 9 -15.98 8.84 -5.73
C LEU A 9 -14.61 8.89 -5.03
N GLU A 10 -14.57 9.11 -3.71
CA GLU A 10 -13.33 9.11 -2.95
C GLU A 10 -12.69 7.70 -2.88
N ILE A 11 -13.51 6.65 -2.75
CA ILE A 11 -13.04 5.26 -2.81
C ILE A 11 -12.44 4.96 -4.19
N GLU A 12 -13.14 5.29 -5.27
CA GLU A 12 -12.70 5.08 -6.65
C GLU A 12 -11.41 5.85 -6.95
N LYS A 13 -11.31 7.10 -6.48
CA LYS A 13 -10.12 7.93 -6.66
C LYS A 13 -8.88 7.28 -6.03
N ILE A 14 -9.00 6.74 -4.82
CA ILE A 14 -7.87 6.05 -4.17
C ILE A 14 -7.47 4.80 -4.95
N GLY A 15 -8.43 3.95 -5.33
CA GLY A 15 -8.14 2.73 -6.10
C GLY A 15 -7.47 3.03 -7.45
N LEU A 16 -7.92 4.07 -8.15
CA LEU A 16 -7.31 4.50 -9.42
C LEU A 16 -5.86 4.94 -9.24
N VAL A 17 -5.57 5.73 -8.19
CA VAL A 17 -4.20 6.18 -7.90
C VAL A 17 -3.30 5.00 -7.53
N LEU A 18 -3.75 4.09 -6.67
CA LEU A 18 -2.98 2.90 -6.28
C LEU A 18 -2.70 1.99 -7.47
N THR A 19 -3.69 1.79 -8.34
CA THR A 19 -3.54 1.01 -9.58
C THR A 19 -2.54 1.65 -10.53
N ALA A 20 -2.62 2.96 -10.75
CA ALA A 20 -1.68 3.69 -11.61
C ALA A 20 -0.23 3.58 -11.11
N ILE A 21 -0.02 3.70 -9.80
CA ILE A 21 1.29 3.52 -9.16
C ILE A 21 1.81 2.09 -9.36
N LYS A 22 0.97 1.08 -9.11
CA LYS A 22 1.35 -0.33 -9.30
C LYS A 22 1.76 -0.62 -10.73
N GLN A 23 0.99 -0.15 -11.72
CA GLN A 23 1.32 -0.34 -13.13
C GLN A 23 2.63 0.35 -13.50
N LYS A 24 2.88 1.54 -12.98
CA LYS A 24 4.11 2.29 -13.25
C LYS A 24 5.35 1.60 -12.68
N LEU A 25 5.24 0.99 -11.49
CA LEU A 25 6.37 0.36 -10.81
C LEU A 25 6.61 -1.10 -11.20
N PHE A 26 5.55 -1.85 -11.50
CA PHE A 26 5.62 -3.29 -11.72
C PHE A 26 5.20 -3.72 -13.14
N GLY A 27 4.68 -2.82 -13.97
CA GLY A 27 4.17 -3.14 -15.32
C GLY A 27 5.15 -2.90 -16.48
N GLY A 28 6.30 -2.29 -16.24
CA GLY A 28 7.30 -2.01 -17.28
C GLY A 28 8.26 -3.18 -17.51
N LYS A 29 8.25 -3.77 -18.71
CA LYS A 29 9.37 -4.59 -19.18
C LYS A 29 10.57 -3.69 -19.47
N GLU A 30 11.65 -3.95 -18.75
CA GLU A 30 13.04 -3.52 -18.99
C GLU A 30 13.52 -2.14 -18.48
N ASN A 31 14.71 -2.23 -17.87
CA ASN A 31 15.80 -1.25 -17.74
C ASN A 31 15.98 -0.42 -16.46
N LEU A 32 17.01 -0.89 -15.72
CA LEU A 32 18.09 -0.16 -15.05
C LEU A 32 17.78 0.40 -13.65
N ALA A 33 18.62 -0.03 -12.71
CA ALA A 33 18.65 0.36 -11.30
C ALA A 33 18.72 1.89 -11.04
N ILE A 34 19.03 2.71 -12.07
CA ILE A 34 19.01 4.18 -12.02
C ILE A 34 17.56 4.72 -12.05
N THR A 35 16.62 3.97 -12.63
CA THR A 35 15.20 4.35 -12.78
C THR A 35 14.43 4.19 -11.47
N VAL A 36 14.90 3.34 -10.55
CA VAL A 36 14.16 2.94 -9.33
C VAL A 36 13.96 4.09 -8.35
N ASN A 37 15.00 4.87 -8.05
CA ASN A 37 14.88 6.00 -7.12
C ASN A 37 13.98 7.09 -7.68
N LYS A 38 14.12 7.38 -8.98
CA LYS A 38 13.27 8.36 -9.66
C LYS A 38 11.81 7.92 -9.70
N GLN A 39 11.55 6.64 -10.00
CA GLN A 39 10.20 6.07 -9.95
C GLN A 39 9.60 6.09 -8.54
N MET A 40 10.42 5.91 -7.52
CA MET A 40 9.97 5.99 -6.13
C MET A 40 9.60 7.42 -5.74
N GLU A 41 10.44 8.41 -6.05
CA GLU A 41 10.12 9.82 -5.80
C GLU A 41 8.87 10.26 -6.56
N GLU A 42 8.74 9.88 -7.84
CA GLU A 42 7.52 10.14 -8.61
C GLU A 42 6.28 9.44 -8.00
N THR A 43 6.45 8.29 -7.36
CA THR A 43 5.35 7.59 -6.67
C THR A 43 4.93 8.35 -5.41
N LYS A 44 5.89 8.83 -4.62
CA LYS A 44 5.62 9.68 -3.45
C LYS A 44 4.90 10.95 -3.88
N ASP A 45 5.35 11.58 -4.97
CA ASP A 45 4.69 12.76 -5.54
C ASP A 45 3.26 12.49 -5.99
N ILE A 46 2.98 11.33 -6.62
CA ILE A 46 1.62 10.96 -7.02
C ILE A 46 0.72 10.73 -5.79
N LEU A 47 1.22 10.05 -4.76
CA LEU A 47 0.49 9.84 -3.51
C LEU A 47 0.18 11.15 -2.80
N LEU A 48 1.18 12.04 -2.71
CA LEU A 48 1.03 13.34 -2.07
C LEU A 48 0.09 14.25 -2.86
N ASN A 49 0.32 14.44 -4.16
CA ASN A 49 -0.49 15.37 -4.96
C ASN A 49 -1.87 14.81 -5.31
N GLY A 50 -1.99 13.49 -5.46
CA GLY A 50 -3.25 12.83 -5.82
C GLY A 50 -4.17 12.61 -4.63
N LEU A 51 -3.62 12.15 -3.50
CA LEU A 51 -4.38 11.71 -2.34
C LEU A 51 -4.09 12.51 -1.07
N ASN A 52 -3.15 13.47 -1.09
CA ASN A 52 -2.61 14.10 0.12
C ASN A 52 -2.00 13.07 1.09
N PHE A 53 -1.44 11.99 0.53
CA PHE A 53 -0.87 10.88 1.29
C PHE A 53 0.66 11.03 1.35
N GLU A 54 1.17 11.41 2.53
CA GLU A 54 2.61 11.47 2.82
C GLU A 54 3.18 10.07 3.07
N PHE A 55 3.85 9.49 2.05
CA PHE A 55 4.41 8.14 2.10
C PHE A 55 5.44 7.95 3.21
N ASP A 56 6.46 8.82 3.28
CA ASP A 56 7.56 8.68 4.24
C ASP A 56 7.07 8.84 5.68
N LYS A 57 6.15 9.78 5.92
CA LYS A 57 5.48 9.93 7.20
C LYS A 57 4.72 8.66 7.57
N PHE A 58 3.87 8.17 6.66
CA PHE A 58 3.07 6.99 6.91
C PHE A 58 3.94 5.79 7.29
N LEU A 59 5.07 5.60 6.62
CA LEU A 59 6.00 4.49 6.86
C LEU A 59 6.47 4.41 8.32
N THR A 60 6.65 5.57 8.97
CA THR A 60 7.13 5.66 10.36
C THR A 60 6.05 5.42 11.43
N LEU A 61 4.77 5.45 11.05
CA LEU A 61 3.66 5.37 12.00
C LEU A 61 3.49 3.97 12.60
N ASP A 62 3.15 3.91 13.89
CA ASP A 62 2.75 2.66 14.54
C ASP A 62 1.33 2.22 14.12
N MET A 63 0.79 1.16 14.74
CA MET A 63 -0.48 0.58 14.32
C MET A 63 -1.67 1.50 14.57
N ASP A 64 -1.74 2.12 15.73
CA ASP A 64 -2.84 3.00 16.09
C ASP A 64 -2.76 4.29 15.29
N GLU A 65 -1.55 4.84 15.14
CA GLU A 65 -1.31 6.02 14.30
C GLU A 65 -1.63 5.76 12.83
N SER A 66 -1.30 4.57 12.31
CA SER A 66 -1.61 4.19 10.93
C SER A 66 -3.12 4.04 10.70
N ILE A 67 -3.85 3.49 11.68
CA ILE A 67 -5.32 3.43 11.62
C ILE A 67 -5.90 4.85 11.57
N GLN A 68 -5.48 5.72 12.50
CA GLN A 68 -5.96 7.10 12.55
C GLN A 68 -5.62 7.87 11.27
N TYR A 69 -4.43 7.66 10.73
CA TYR A 69 -4.00 8.29 9.49
C TYR A 69 -4.87 7.85 8.31
N LEU A 70 -5.11 6.54 8.14
CA LEU A 70 -5.98 6.04 7.07
C LEU A 70 -7.43 6.53 7.24
N ASP A 71 -7.94 6.57 8.48
CA ASP A 71 -9.29 7.03 8.79
C ASP A 71 -9.48 8.54 8.55
N SER A 72 -8.39 9.30 8.44
CA SER A 72 -8.44 10.72 8.04
C SER A 72 -8.83 10.92 6.56
N PHE A 73 -8.77 9.86 5.75
CA PHE A 73 -9.20 9.86 4.36
C PHE A 73 -10.53 9.12 4.22
N ASN A 74 -11.53 9.76 3.62
CA ASN A 74 -12.85 9.15 3.44
C ASN A 74 -12.84 7.92 2.50
N GLY A 75 -11.82 7.77 1.64
CA GLY A 75 -11.77 6.71 0.63
C GLY A 75 -11.08 5.41 1.05
N PHE A 76 -10.42 5.33 2.22
CA PHE A 76 -9.71 4.12 2.63
C PHE A 76 -10.66 3.09 3.24
N ASN A 77 -11.29 2.30 2.36
CA ASN A 77 -12.02 1.09 2.72
C ASN A 77 -11.07 -0.12 2.82
N VAL A 78 -11.63 -1.30 3.10
CA VAL A 78 -10.86 -2.57 3.20
C VAL A 78 -10.10 -2.86 1.90
N GLU A 79 -10.75 -2.70 0.75
CA GLU A 79 -10.15 -3.01 -0.56
C GLU A 79 -8.96 -2.09 -0.87
N ASN A 80 -9.11 -0.78 -0.71
CA ASN A 80 -8.03 0.18 -0.93
C ASN A 80 -6.89 0.00 0.09
N THR A 81 -7.21 -0.45 1.32
CA THR A 81 -6.20 -0.79 2.33
C THR A 81 -5.42 -2.05 1.92
N ASP A 82 -6.11 -3.07 1.42
CA ASP A 82 -5.49 -4.28 0.86
C ASP A 82 -4.64 -3.94 -0.37
N GLU A 83 -5.10 -3.03 -1.22
CA GLU A 83 -4.34 -2.57 -2.37
C GLU A 83 -3.05 -1.85 -1.96
N LEU A 84 -3.13 -0.97 -0.96
CA LEU A 84 -1.97 -0.28 -0.40
C LEU A 84 -1.01 -1.28 0.25
N ALA A 85 -1.53 -2.29 0.97
CA ALA A 85 -0.72 -3.35 1.56
C ALA A 85 0.05 -4.14 0.47
N GLY A 86 -0.63 -4.49 -0.61
CA GLY A 86 -0.01 -5.15 -1.77
C GLY A 86 1.06 -4.28 -2.45
N PHE A 87 0.87 -2.96 -2.46
CA PHE A 87 1.88 -2.02 -2.95
C PHE A 87 3.14 -2.04 -2.08
N PHE A 88 3.03 -1.93 -0.75
CA PHE A 88 4.16 -2.05 0.17
C PHE A 88 4.84 -3.41 0.09
N LEU A 89 4.07 -4.49 -0.06
CA LEU A 89 4.61 -5.83 -0.27
C LEU A 89 5.47 -5.91 -1.55
N GLY A 90 4.99 -5.34 -2.64
CA GLY A 90 5.75 -5.27 -3.90
C GLY A 90 7.03 -4.45 -3.77
N LEU A 91 7.03 -3.39 -2.96
CA LEU A 91 8.25 -2.64 -2.64
C LEU A 91 9.22 -3.44 -1.75
N GLY A 92 8.69 -4.20 -0.80
CA GLY A 92 9.44 -5.02 0.13
C GLY A 92 10.07 -6.26 -0.52
N ILE A 93 9.44 -6.82 -1.56
CA ILE A 93 9.91 -7.97 -2.31
C ILE A 93 10.25 -7.52 -3.73
N LYS A 94 11.50 -7.06 -3.92
CA LYS A 94 12.04 -6.77 -5.25
C LYS A 94 12.88 -7.93 -5.75
N ASP A 95 12.64 -8.34 -7.00
CA ASP A 95 13.48 -9.31 -7.69
C ASP A 95 14.91 -8.75 -7.77
N ASN A 96 15.86 -9.44 -7.13
CA ASN A 96 17.30 -9.17 -7.08
C ASN A 96 17.83 -8.21 -5.98
N SER A 97 17.03 -7.83 -4.98
CA SER A 97 17.55 -7.11 -3.80
C SER A 97 17.15 -7.77 -2.49
N SER A 98 17.93 -7.57 -1.44
CA SER A 98 17.53 -7.95 -0.08
C SER A 98 16.15 -7.35 0.24
N PRO A 99 15.24 -8.13 0.83
CA PRO A 99 13.92 -7.62 1.15
C PRO A 99 14.00 -6.42 2.09
N SER A 100 13.17 -5.40 1.87
CA SER A 100 13.11 -4.26 2.77
C SER A 100 12.21 -4.58 3.94
N LYS A 101 12.83 -4.77 5.12
CA LYS A 101 12.12 -5.06 6.37
C LYS A 101 11.04 -4.02 6.66
N GLU A 102 11.35 -2.73 6.49
CA GLU A 102 10.44 -1.62 6.78
C GLU A 102 9.16 -1.68 5.93
N TYR A 103 9.30 -1.96 4.62
CA TYR A 103 8.13 -2.10 3.74
C TYR A 103 7.33 -3.37 4.01
N LEU A 104 8.00 -4.46 4.39
CA LEU A 104 7.33 -5.72 4.76
C LEU A 104 6.54 -5.58 6.07
N GLU A 105 7.14 -4.98 7.10
CA GLU A 105 6.47 -4.70 8.37
C GLU A 105 5.26 -3.80 8.15
N LYS A 106 5.38 -2.77 7.30
CA LYS A 106 4.26 -1.90 6.98
C LYS A 106 3.16 -2.61 6.18
N ALA A 107 3.51 -3.47 5.22
CA ALA A 107 2.54 -4.31 4.51
C ALA A 107 1.78 -5.23 5.48
N LEU A 108 2.48 -5.85 6.44
CA LEU A 108 1.87 -6.71 7.45
C LEU A 108 0.90 -5.94 8.34
N GLN A 109 1.29 -4.74 8.77
CA GLN A 109 0.43 -3.85 9.55
C GLN A 109 -0.86 -3.53 8.80
N LEU A 110 -0.77 -3.16 7.51
CA LEU A 110 -1.94 -2.86 6.68
C LEU A 110 -2.88 -4.05 6.49
N TYR A 111 -2.37 -5.25 6.18
CA TYR A 111 -3.23 -6.44 6.10
C TYR A 111 -3.89 -6.79 7.44
N THR A 112 -3.21 -6.51 8.56
CA THR A 112 -3.79 -6.68 9.89
C THR A 112 -4.92 -5.67 10.12
N ILE A 113 -4.74 -4.40 9.73
CA ILE A 113 -5.79 -3.37 9.77
C ILE A 113 -7.00 -3.79 8.91
N SER A 114 -6.76 -4.30 7.69
CA SER A 114 -7.83 -4.81 6.83
C SER A 114 -8.60 -5.95 7.47
N ASN A 115 -7.92 -6.92 8.11
CA ASN A 115 -8.56 -8.02 8.83
C ASN A 115 -9.43 -7.51 10.00
N LEU A 116 -8.94 -6.53 10.77
CA LEU A 116 -9.69 -5.90 11.85
C LEU A 116 -10.95 -5.18 11.34
N LYS A 117 -10.82 -4.44 10.23
CA LYS A 117 -11.92 -3.66 9.62
C LYS A 117 -12.96 -4.57 8.95
N SER A 118 -12.53 -5.58 8.20
CA SER A 118 -13.44 -6.39 7.38
C SER A 118 -14.27 -7.36 8.21
N LYS A 119 -13.74 -7.84 9.35
CA LYS A 119 -14.35 -8.90 10.17
C LYS A 119 -14.71 -10.17 9.37
N THR A 120 -14.08 -10.34 8.21
CA THR A 120 -14.31 -11.42 7.25
C THR A 120 -12.98 -12.01 6.84
N TYR A 121 -12.92 -13.33 6.81
CA TYR A 121 -11.74 -14.05 6.36
C TYR A 121 -11.48 -13.81 4.87
N SER A 122 -10.22 -13.56 4.51
CA SER A 122 -9.76 -13.46 3.12
C SER A 122 -8.56 -14.39 2.92
N MET A 123 -8.73 -15.42 2.10
CA MET A 123 -7.65 -16.35 1.75
C MET A 123 -6.47 -15.62 1.09
N GLU A 124 -6.76 -14.62 0.25
CA GLU A 124 -5.74 -13.81 -0.41
C GLU A 124 -4.90 -13.04 0.61
N ARG A 125 -5.53 -12.37 1.59
CA ARG A 125 -4.79 -11.67 2.66
C ARG A 125 -3.92 -12.63 3.45
N GLU A 126 -4.42 -13.80 3.81
CA GLU A 126 -3.62 -14.78 4.56
C GLU A 126 -2.42 -15.27 3.75
N MET A 127 -2.57 -15.49 2.45
CA MET A 127 -1.46 -15.84 1.56
C MET A 127 -0.40 -14.72 1.54
N HIS A 128 -0.82 -13.45 1.46
CA HIS A 128 0.09 -12.31 1.51
C HIS A 128 0.79 -12.17 2.86
N ILE A 129 0.06 -12.30 3.97
CA ILE A 129 0.62 -12.29 5.33
C ILE A 129 1.68 -13.39 5.50
N MET A 130 1.38 -14.60 5.02
CA MET A 130 2.34 -15.72 5.07
C MET A 130 3.58 -15.42 4.24
N LYS A 131 3.42 -14.87 3.03
CA LYS A 131 4.54 -14.44 2.18
C LYS A 131 5.43 -13.40 2.87
N ILE A 132 4.82 -12.43 3.55
CA ILE A 132 5.54 -11.39 4.31
C ILE A 132 6.33 -12.01 5.47
N LYS A 133 5.70 -12.86 6.28
CA LYS A 133 6.35 -13.51 7.43
C LYS A 133 7.57 -14.33 6.99
N ASN A 134 7.43 -15.14 5.95
CA ASN A 134 8.54 -15.91 5.40
C ASN A 134 9.69 -15.02 4.89
N ALA A 135 9.35 -13.88 4.26
CA ALA A 135 10.35 -12.92 3.79
C ALA A 135 11.08 -12.25 4.96
N LEU A 136 10.37 -11.89 6.04
CA LEU A 136 10.94 -11.29 7.25
C LEU A 136 11.84 -12.27 8.03
N GLU A 137 11.53 -13.57 8.02
CA GLU A 137 12.39 -14.61 8.60
C GLU A 137 13.71 -14.80 7.83
N SER A 138 13.78 -14.31 6.60
CA SER A 138 14.95 -14.42 5.72
C SER A 138 15.87 -13.19 5.76
N ILE A 139 15.60 -12.21 6.63
CA ILE A 139 16.38 -10.96 6.81
C ILE A 139 17.18 -11.05 8.11
#